data_AF-A0A109JL62-F1
#
_entry.id   AF-A0A109JL62-F1
#
_cell.length_a   1.000
_cell.length_b   1.000
_cell.length_c   1.000
_cell.angle_alpha   90.00
_cell.angle_beta   90.00
_cell.angle_gamma   90.00
#
_symmetry.space_group_name_H-M   'P 1'
#
loop_
_entity.id
_entity.type
_entity.pdbx_description
1 polymer ?
#
loop_
_entity_poly.entity_id
_entity_poly.type
_entity_poly.pdbx_seq_one_letter_code
_entity_poly.pdbx_strand_id
1 'polypeptide(L)'
;MARAAALTPDDRRKWERDLLTRYLERFAELTDVKPDFDECFRNYRQQIVHALLMWTITLCHSPLLPNMQPEDTTLTMIERMSTAMADLDWLKE
;
A
#
# COMPACT_ATOMS: atom_id res chain seq x y z
N MET A 1 -1.21 2.29 4.46
CA MET A 1 -0.89 0.88 4.14
C MET A 1 -1.91 0.24 3.18
N ALA A 2 -3.23 0.28 3.45
CA ALA A 2 -4.24 -0.41 2.62
C ALA A 2 -4.46 0.11 1.18
N ARG A 3 -4.00 1.32 0.82
CA ARG A 3 -4.32 1.93 -0.48
C ARG A 3 -3.65 1.25 -1.69
N ALA A 4 -2.45 0.71 -1.53
CA ALA A 4 -1.75 0.03 -2.63
C ALA A 4 -2.44 -1.28 -3.05
N ALA A 5 -3.11 -1.97 -2.11
CA ALA A 5 -3.82 -3.22 -2.37
C ALA A 5 -5.29 -2.99 -2.79
N ALA A 6 -5.90 -1.89 -2.35
CA ALA A 6 -7.32 -1.62 -2.59
C ALA A 6 -7.67 -1.24 -4.04
N LEU A 7 -6.71 -0.74 -4.82
CA LEU A 7 -6.90 -0.33 -6.21
C LEU A 7 -6.29 -1.35 -7.18
N THR A 8 -6.80 -1.37 -8.41
CA THR A 8 -6.07 -2.00 -9.51
C THR A 8 -4.76 -1.23 -9.77
N PRO A 9 -3.73 -1.85 -10.38
CA PRO A 9 -2.50 -1.15 -10.69
C PRO A 9 -2.70 0.12 -11.54
N ASP A 10 -3.61 0.06 -12.51
CA ASP A 10 -3.90 1.19 -13.40
C ASP A 10 -4.59 2.35 -12.67
N ASP A 11 -5.56 2.03 -11.80
CA ASP A 11 -6.23 3.04 -10.98
C ASP A 11 -5.27 3.68 -9.97
N ARG A 12 -4.40 2.86 -9.37
CA ARG A 12 -3.35 3.35 -8.46
C ARG A 12 -2.43 4.34 -9.17
N ARG A 13 -1.92 4.02 -10.36
CA ARG A 13 -1.06 4.91 -11.16
C ARG A 13 -1.74 6.25 -11.46
N LYS A 14 -3.05 6.24 -11.69
CA LYS A 14 -3.84 7.46 -11.97
C LYS A 14 -4.09 8.31 -10.74
N TRP A 15 -4.37 7.71 -9.59
CA TRP A 15 -4.99 8.43 -8.46
C TRP A 15 -4.17 8.46 -7.17
N GLU A 16 -3.11 7.67 -7.04
CA GLU A 16 -2.42 7.47 -5.75
C GLU A 16 -1.88 8.77 -5.14
N ARG A 17 -1.25 9.63 -5.96
CA ARG A 17 -0.73 10.92 -5.52
C ARG A 17 -1.85 11.86 -5.09
N ASP A 18 -2.89 12.02 -5.92
CA ASP A 18 -4.03 12.88 -5.62
C ASP A 18 -4.77 12.43 -4.36
N LEU A 19 -4.92 11.13 -4.17
CA LEU A 19 -5.52 10.55 -2.97
C LEU A 19 -4.67 10.86 -1.73
N LEU A 20 -3.34 10.80 -1.82
CA LEU A 20 -2.46 11.17 -0.70
C LEU A 20 -2.53 12.67 -0.42
N THR A 21 -2.50 13.52 -1.45
CA THR A 21 -2.67 14.98 -1.32
C THR A 21 -3.96 15.29 -0.58
N ARG A 22 -5.09 14.74 -1.05
CA ARG A 22 -6.39 14.95 -0.43
C ARG A 22 -6.47 14.45 1.01
N TYR A 23 -5.73 13.38 1.33
CA TYR A 23 -5.63 12.90 2.71
C TYR A 23 -4.86 13.88 3.59
N LEU A 24 -3.72 14.40 3.12
CA LEU A 24 -2.90 15.36 3.87
C LEU A 24 -3.59 16.71 4.03
N GLU A 25 -4.33 17.18 3.01
CA GLU A 25 -5.19 18.36 3.11
C GLU A 25 -6.22 18.18 4.23
N ARG A 26 -6.95 17.06 4.21
CA ARG A 26 -7.96 16.78 5.23
C ARG A 26 -7.35 16.59 6.63
N PHE A 27 -6.15 16.04 6.70
CA PHE A 27 -5.40 15.90 7.94
C PHE A 27 -5.01 17.28 8.51
N ALA A 28 -4.51 18.19 7.67
CA ALA A 28 -4.17 19.55 8.07
C ALA A 28 -5.38 20.44 8.38
N GLU A 29 -6.58 20.11 7.89
CA GLU A 29 -7.81 20.81 8.31
C GLU A 29 -8.24 20.40 9.73
N LEU A 30 -7.92 19.17 10.14
CA LEU A 30 -8.33 18.59 11.43
C LEU A 30 -7.24 18.67 12.49
N THR A 31 -6.01 19.00 12.08
CA THR A 31 -4.83 19.09 12.94
C THR A 31 -4.09 20.37 12.60
N ASP A 32 -3.38 20.96 13.55
CA ASP A 32 -2.51 22.12 13.27
C ASP A 32 -1.16 21.71 12.65
N VAL A 33 -1.12 20.56 11.97
CA VAL A 33 0.09 19.95 11.42
C VAL A 33 -0.08 19.77 9.92
N LYS A 34 0.89 20.27 9.16
CA LYS A 34 0.96 20.10 7.70
C LYS A 34 2.21 19.30 7.33
N PRO A 35 2.09 17.97 7.16
CA PRO A 35 3.20 17.14 6.73
C PRO A 35 3.68 17.52 5.32
N ASP A 36 4.97 17.38 5.08
CA ASP A 36 5.53 17.49 3.73
C ASP A 36 5.06 16.32 2.86
N PHE A 37 4.65 16.63 1.63
CA PHE A 37 4.10 15.63 0.71
C PHE A 37 5.16 14.62 0.29
N ASP A 38 6.36 15.09 -0.06
CA ASP A 38 7.41 14.22 -0.60
C ASP A 38 7.91 13.25 0.47
N GLU A 39 8.09 13.71 1.71
CA GLU A 39 8.36 12.86 2.86
C GLU A 39 7.23 11.85 3.11
N CYS A 40 5.98 12.29 3.09
CA CYS A 40 4.84 11.39 3.27
C CYS A 40 4.75 10.35 2.15
N PHE A 41 5.02 10.74 0.91
CA PHE A 41 5.01 9.84 -0.24
C PHE A 41 6.17 8.85 -0.18
N ARG A 42 7.36 9.28 0.25
CA ARG A 42 8.52 8.40 0.55
C ARG A 42 8.17 7.37 1.62
N ASN A 43 7.62 7.82 2.75
CA ASN A 43 7.23 6.93 3.83
C ASN A 43 6.14 5.95 3.36
N TYR A 44 5.18 6.44 2.57
CA TYR A 44 4.13 5.62 1.97
C TYR A 44 4.69 4.49 1.09
N ARG A 45 5.58 4.80 0.13
CA ARG A 45 6.15 3.78 -0.79
C ARG A 45 7.01 2.76 -0.06
N GLN A 46 7.79 3.20 0.95
CA GLN A 46 8.62 2.30 1.77
C GLN A 46 7.78 1.31 2.58
N GLN A 47 6.57 1.69 3.01
CA GLN A 47 5.67 0.82 3.78
C GLN A 47 4.97 -0.27 2.95
N ILE A 48 5.08 -0.25 1.62
CA ILE A 48 4.44 -1.27 0.76
C ILE A 48 5.01 -2.66 1.02
N VAL A 49 6.31 -2.77 1.36
CA VAL A 49 6.92 -4.07 1.70
C VAL A 49 6.25 -4.72 2.91
N HIS A 50 5.81 -3.92 3.89
CA HIS A 50 5.10 -4.44 5.04
C HIS A 50 3.72 -4.97 4.61
N ALA A 51 3.07 -4.35 3.63
CA ALA A 51 1.81 -4.86 3.09
C ALA A 51 2.02 -6.19 2.39
N LEU A 52 3.08 -6.30 1.58
CA LEU A 52 3.45 -7.56 0.94
C LEU A 52 3.68 -8.66 1.98
N LEU A 53 4.46 -8.37 3.03
CA LEU A 53 4.70 -9.30 4.14
C LEU A 53 3.38 -9.82 4.73
N MET A 54 2.43 -8.92 5.02
CA MET A 54 1.14 -9.28 5.61
C MET A 54 0.23 -10.12 4.71
N TRP A 55 0.42 -10.10 3.38
CA TRP A 55 -0.33 -10.97 2.47
C TRP A 55 0.38 -12.30 2.20
N THR A 56 1.71 -12.38 2.32
CA THR A 56 2.43 -13.66 2.11
C THR A 56 2.01 -14.74 3.12
N ILE A 57 1.70 -14.36 4.37
CA ILE A 57 1.17 -15.30 5.38
C ILE A 57 -0.20 -15.86 5.01
N THR A 58 -0.97 -15.20 4.13
CA THR A 58 -2.25 -15.71 3.64
C THR A 58 -2.09 -16.70 2.49
N LEU A 59 -0.91 -16.75 1.84
CA LEU A 59 -0.59 -17.73 0.79
C LEU A 59 0.02 -19.00 1.39
N CYS A 60 0.99 -18.82 2.29
CA CYS A 60 1.68 -19.91 2.98
C CYS A 60 1.45 -19.75 4.49
N HIS A 61 0.24 -20.04 4.94
CA HIS A 61 -0.09 -19.96 6.36
C HIS A 61 0.46 -21.16 7.14
N SER A 62 0.85 -20.93 8.39
CA SER A 62 1.20 -22.01 9.32
C SER A 62 -0.01 -22.94 9.54
N PRO A 63 0.20 -24.23 9.86
CA PRO A 63 -0.89 -25.12 10.30
C PRO A 63 -1.62 -24.62 11.56
N LEU A 64 -1.00 -23.72 12.33
CA LEU A 64 -1.60 -23.08 13.51
C LEU A 64 -2.55 -21.92 13.16
N LEU A 65 -2.58 -21.50 11.90
CA LEU A 65 -3.43 -20.41 11.43
C LEU A 65 -4.54 -20.96 10.54
N PRO A 66 -5.76 -20.42 10.63
CA PRO A 66 -6.82 -20.76 9.69
C PRO A 66 -6.44 -20.25 8.29
N ASN A 67 -7.11 -20.80 7.26
CA ASN A 67 -7.07 -20.19 5.95
C ASN A 67 -7.78 -18.83 6.00
N MET A 68 -6.99 -17.75 6.02
CA MET A 68 -7.48 -16.38 6.26
C MET A 68 -8.14 -15.76 5.03
N GLN A 69 -7.77 -16.19 3.82
CA GLN A 69 -8.20 -15.59 2.55
C GLN A 69 -8.20 -16.62 1.43
N PRO A 70 -9.14 -16.57 0.46
CA PRO A 70 -9.07 -17.37 -0.75
C PRO A 70 -7.76 -17.15 -1.51
N GLU A 71 -7.20 -18.21 -2.09
CA GLU A 71 -5.92 -18.15 -2.81
C GLU A 71 -5.91 -17.12 -3.94
N ASP A 72 -6.98 -17.06 -4.74
CA ASP A 72 -7.11 -16.07 -5.83
C ASP A 72 -7.04 -14.62 -5.31
N THR A 73 -7.69 -14.34 -4.18
CA THR A 73 -7.63 -13.03 -3.52
C THR A 73 -6.21 -12.74 -3.07
N THR A 74 -5.56 -13.70 -2.43
CA THR A 74 -4.19 -13.56 -1.94
C THR A 74 -3.22 -13.26 -3.09
N LEU A 75 -3.28 -14.02 -4.18
CA LEU A 75 -2.41 -13.84 -5.35
C LEU A 75 -2.68 -12.48 -6.01
N THR A 76 -3.95 -12.08 -6.15
CA THR A 76 -4.32 -10.76 -6.69
C THR A 76 -3.72 -9.62 -5.87
N MET A 77 -3.73 -9.75 -4.54
CA MET A 77 -3.18 -8.71 -3.66
C MET A 77 -1.65 -8.67 -3.75
N ILE A 78 -0.99 -9.84 -3.76
CA ILE A 78 0.47 -9.96 -3.95
C ILE A 78 0.90 -9.32 -5.28
N GLU A 79 0.16 -9.57 -6.37
CA GLU A 79 0.41 -8.95 -7.68
C GLU A 79 0.31 -7.42 -7.59
N ARG A 80 -0.74 -6.89 -6.96
CA ARG A 80 -0.92 -5.44 -6.82
C ARG A 80 0.21 -4.78 -6.03
N MET A 81 0.64 -5.39 -4.92
CA MET A 81 1.70 -4.82 -4.08
C MET A 81 3.08 -4.94 -4.72
N SER A 82 3.40 -6.07 -5.34
CA SER A 82 4.66 -6.24 -6.07
C SER A 82 4.75 -5.29 -7.27
N THR A 83 3.64 -5.08 -7.99
CA THR A 83 3.55 -4.07 -9.06
C THR A 83 3.77 -2.66 -8.50
N ALA A 84 3.14 -2.32 -7.38
CA ALA A 84 3.33 -1.02 -6.75
C ALA A 84 4.78 -0.79 -6.29
N MET A 85 5.45 -1.83 -5.75
CA MET A 85 6.86 -1.76 -5.37
C MET A 85 7.78 -1.51 -6.57
N ALA A 86 7.50 -2.14 -7.71
CA ALA A 86 8.24 -1.96 -8.95
C ALA A 86 8.03 -0.55 -9.55
N ASP A 87 6.78 -0.10 -9.62
CA ASP A 87 6.42 1.21 -10.18
C ASP A 87 6.97 2.38 -9.36
N LEU A 88 7.11 2.22 -8.03
CA LEU A 88 7.44 3.32 -7.10
C LEU A 88 8.89 3.34 -6.63
N ASP A 89 9.76 2.45 -7.14
CA ASP A 89 11.15 2.36 -6.69
C ASP A 89 11.24 2.33 -5.15
N TRP A 90 10.51 1.42 -4.52
CA TRP A 90 10.11 1.50 -3.10
C TRP A 90 11.24 1.72 -2.06
N LEU A 91 12.50 1.40 -2.40
CA LEU A 91 13.69 1.56 -1.54
C LEU A 91 14.64 2.68 -1.95
N LYS A 92 14.51 3.30 -3.14
CA LYS A 92 15.46 4.34 -3.57
C LYS A 92 15.30 5.60 -2.70
N GLU A 93 16.37 6.38 -2.50
CA GLU A 93 16.30 7.63 -1.72
C GLU A 93 15.58 8.75 -2.47
#